data_AF-A0A7L5BCV8-F1
#
_entry.id   AF-A0A7L5BCV8-F1
#
_cell.length_a   1.000
_cell.length_b   1.000
_cell.length_c   1.000
_cell.angle_alpha   90.00
_cell.angle_beta   90.00
_cell.angle_gamma   90.00
#
_symmetry.space_group_name_H-M   'P 1'
#
loop_
_entity.id
_entity.type
_entity.pdbx_description
1 polymer ?
#
loop_
_entity_poly.entity_id
_entity_poly.type
_entity_poly.pdbx_seq_one_letter_code
_entity_poly.pdbx_strand_id
1 'polypeptide(L)' 'MKADEVRGLSADQLKDKLADLKKEQFNLRFQKATGQLEKSSRINEVRKDIARVKTIARQKAAEAKA' A
#
# COMPACT_ATOMS: atom_id res chain seq x y z
N MET A 1 5.51 -4.29 4.80
CA MET A 1 4.43 -5.29 5.07
C MET A 1 4.80 -6.65 4.47
N LYS A 2 4.40 -7.76 5.09
CA LYS A 2 4.55 -9.11 4.49
C LYS A 2 3.34 -9.43 3.61
N ALA A 3 3.53 -10.25 2.57
CA ALA A 3 2.45 -10.59 1.64
C ALA A 3 1.31 -11.37 2.30
N ASP A 4 1.64 -12.19 3.30
CA ASP A 4 0.67 -13.06 3.99
C ASP A 4 -0.31 -12.26 4.86
N GLU A 5 0.16 -11.16 5.46
CA GLU A 5 -0.67 -10.23 6.23
C GLU A 5 -1.73 -9.56 5.35
N VAL A 6 -1.42 -9.31 4.08
CA VAL A 6 -2.32 -8.67 3.12
C VAL A 6 -3.34 -9.67 2.57
N ARG A 7 -2.98 -10.95 2.44
CA ARG A 7 -3.90 -12.00 1.95
C ARG A 7 -5.06 -12.26 2.90
N GLY A 8 -4.85 -12.11 4.21
CA GLY A 8 -5.90 -12.28 5.22
C GLY A 8 -6.97 -11.18 5.24
N LEU A 9 -6.74 -10.04 4.58
CA LEU A 9 -7.66 -8.89 4.62
C LEU A 9 -8.86 -9.06 3.68
N SER A 10 -10.04 -8.59 4.09
CA SER A 10 -11.22 -8.54 3.23
C SER A 10 -11.07 -7.54 2.07
N ALA A 11 -11.94 -7.60 1.06
CA ALA A 11 -11.87 -6.69 -0.09
C ALA A 11 -11.99 -5.21 0.32
N ASP A 12 -12.81 -4.90 1.33
CA ASP A 12 -12.98 -3.54 1.82
C ASP A 12 -11.81 -3.10 2.70
N GLN A 13 -11.28 -4.00 3.55
CA GLN A 13 -10.05 -3.73 4.30
C GLN A 13 -8.85 -3.46 3.37
N LEU A 14 -8.77 -4.14 2.22
CA LEU A 14 -7.76 -3.87 1.21
C LEU A 14 -7.92 -2.48 0.57
N LYS A 15 -9.15 -2.00 0.36
CA LYS A 15 -9.40 -0.64 -0.14
C LYS A 15 -9.00 0.41 0.87
N ASP A 16 -9.38 0.23 2.14
CA ASP A 16 -9.04 1.14 3.23
C ASP A 16 -7.53 1.22 3.40
N LYS A 17 -6.85 0.06 3.44
CA LYS A 17 -5.39 0.00 3.52
C LYS A 17 -4.71 0.70 2.35
N LEU A 18 -5.25 0.57 1.15
CA LEU A 18 -4.75 1.25 -0.04
C LEU A 18 -4.91 2.77 0.07
N ALA A 19 -6.03 3.25 0.62
CA ALA A 19 -6.25 4.67 0.86
C ALA A 19 -5.25 5.24 1.87
N ASP A 20 -5.00 4.53 2.96
CA ASP A 20 -4.04 4.93 3.99
C ASP A 20 -2.61 4.98 3.46
N LEU A 21 -2.18 3.94 2.73
CA LEU A 21 -0.85 3.91 2.11
C LEU A 21 -0.65 5.04 1.08
N LYS A 22 -1.72 5.44 0.37
CA LYS A 22 -1.66 6.60 -0.54
C LYS A 22 -1.52 7.92 0.21
N LYS A 23 -2.23 8.10 1.34
CA LYS A 23 -2.07 9.28 2.20
C LYS A 23 -0.65 9.36 2.74
N GLU A 24 -0.11 8.24 3.22
CA GLU A 24 1.28 8.15 3.69
C GLU A 24 2.26 8.48 2.56
N GLN A 25 2.06 7.94 1.35
CA GLN A 25 2.88 8.27 0.18
C GLN A 25 2.85 9.77 -0.14
N PHE A 26 1.68 10.41 -0.06
CA PHE A 26 1.55 11.86 -0.27
C PHE A 26 2.34 12.64 0.77
N ASN A 27 2.21 12.29 2.06
CA ASN A 27 2.95 12.93 3.14
C ASN A 27 4.46 12.77 2.98
N LEU A 28 4.94 11.58 2.60
CA LEU A 28 6.36 11.35 2.34
C LEU A 28 6.88 12.14 1.13
N ARG A 29 6.05 12.33 0.09
CA ARG A 29 6.40 13.20 -1.05
C ARG A 29 6.47 14.66 -0.62
N PHE A 30 5.55 15.10 0.24
CA PHE A 30 5.56 16.45 0.79
C PHE A 30 6.79 16.69 1.66
N GLN A 31 7.08 15.80 2.61
CA GLN A 31 8.29 15.85 3.45
C GLN A 31 9.58 15.84 2.63
N LYS A 32 9.61 15.07 1.53
CA LYS A 32 10.74 15.07 0.59
C LYS A 32 10.92 16.44 -0.07
N ALA A 33 9.82 17.10 -0.45
CA ALA A 33 9.86 18.41 -1.09
C ALA A 33 10.26 19.53 -0.10
N THR A 34 9.86 19.43 1.16
CA THR A 34 10.21 20.39 2.22
C THR A 34 11.58 20.14 2.85
N GLY A 35 12.29 19.06 2.47
CA GLY A 35 13.59 18.70 3.02
C GLY A 35 13.56 18.10 4.43
N GLN A 36 12.37 17.80 4.96
CA GLN A 36 12.16 17.25 6.32
C GLN A 36 12.12 15.72 6.35
N LEU A 37 12.55 15.05 5.27
CA LEU A 37 12.46 13.60 5.14
C LEU A 37 13.64 12.90 5.85
N GLU A 38 13.38 12.34 7.01
CA GLU A 38 14.39 11.58 7.77
C GLU A 38 14.62 10.16 7.24
N LYS A 39 13.55 9.46 6.82
CA LYS A 39 13.61 8.04 6.42
C LYS A 39 13.25 7.84 4.94
N SER A 40 14.25 7.94 4.07
CA SER A 40 14.09 7.75 2.62
C SER A 40 13.71 6.32 2.22
N SER A 41 14.12 5.30 3.00
CA SER A 41 13.76 3.89 2.78
C SER A 41 12.26 3.67 2.81
N ARG A 42 11.53 4.44 3.63
CA ARG A 42 10.09 4.32 3.80
C ARG A 42 9.32 4.59 2.51
N ILE A 43 9.82 5.46 1.63
CA ILE A 43 9.21 5.72 0.31
C ILE A 43 9.16 4.43 -0.51
N ASN A 44 10.25 3.67 -0.53
CA ASN A 44 10.33 2.42 -1.29
C ASN A 44 9.48 1.32 -0.65
N GLU A 45 9.41 1.27 0.69
CA GLU A 45 8.52 0.35 1.40
C GLU A 45 7.05 0.62 1.07
N VAL A 46 6.59 1.87 1.19
CA VAL A 46 5.20 2.26 0.90
C VAL A 46 4.84 1.95 -0.56
N ARG A 47 5.76 2.19 -1.52
CA ARG A 47 5.55 1.80 -2.92
C ARG A 47 5.35 0.30 -3.09
N LYS A 48 6.17 -0.53 -2.42
CA LYS A 48 6.06 -2.00 -2.46
C LYS A 48 4.77 -2.47 -1.78
N ASP A 49 4.40 -1.87 -0.67
CA ASP A 49 3.18 -2.20 0.07
C ASP A 49 1.93 -1.89 -0.77
N ILE A 50 1.86 -0.73 -1.45
CA ILE A 50 0.78 -0.40 -2.39
C ILE A 50 0.70 -1.44 -3.52
N ALA A 51 1.84 -1.85 -4.09
CA ALA A 51 1.88 -2.84 -5.14
C ALA A 51 1.31 -4.20 -4.68
N ARG A 52 1.73 -4.68 -3.50
CA ARG A 52 1.22 -5.94 -2.92
C ARG A 52 -0.29 -5.91 -2.70
N VAL A 53 -0.82 -4.82 -2.12
CA VAL A 53 -2.27 -4.64 -1.89
C VAL A 53 -3.04 -4.68 -3.20
N LYS A 54 -2.57 -3.98 -4.24
CA LYS A 54 -3.19 -4.02 -5.57
C LYS A 54 -3.17 -5.41 -6.19
N THR A 55 -2.05 -6.12 -6.11
CA THR A 55 -1.92 -7.47 -6.65
C THR A 55 -2.89 -8.43 -5.98
N ILE A 56 -2.96 -8.43 -4.64
CA ILE A 56 -3.85 -9.33 -3.90
C ILE A 56 -5.31 -8.96 -4.13
N ALA A 57 -5.66 -7.68 -4.16
CA ALA A 57 -7.01 -7.24 -4.51
C ALA A 57 -7.42 -7.74 -5.91
N ARG A 58 -6.48 -7.72 -6.88
CA ARG A 58 -6.72 -8.25 -8.22
C ARG A 58 -6.86 -9.77 -8.24
N GLN A 59 -6.05 -10.50 -7.47
CA GLN A 59 -6.14 -11.95 -7.33
C GLN A 59 -7.51 -12.36 -6.77
N LYS A 60 -7.95 -11.75 -5.66
CA LYS A 60 -9.27 -12.01 -5.08
C LYS A 60 -10.41 -11.70 -6.04
N ALA A 61 -10.30 -10.61 -6.81
CA ALA A 61 -11.31 -10.26 -7.81
C ALA A 61 -11.33 -11.22 -9.01
N ALA A 62 -10.22 -11.90 -9.31
CA ALA A 62 -10.16 -12.92 -10.35
C ALA A 62 -10.71 -14.26 -9.86
N GLU A 63 -10.40 -14.66 -8.62
CA GLU A 63 -10.95 -15.84 -7.96
C GLU A 63 -12.47 -15.75 -7.81
N ALA A 64 -13.03 -14.59 -7.45
CA ALA A 64 -14.47 -14.39 -7.33
C ALA A 64 -15.23 -14.41 -8.67
N LYS A 65 -14.52 -14.39 -9.82
CA LYS A 65 -15.11 -14.44 -11.16
C LYS A 65 -15.01 -15.82 -11.82
N ALA A 66 -14.24 -16.73 -11.23
CA ALA A 66 -14.10 -18.13 -11.65
C ALA A 66 -15.15 -18.98 -10.94
#